data_AF-A0AA88DSZ9-F1
#
_entry.id   AF-A0AA88DSZ9-F1
#
_cell.length_a   1.000
_cell.length_b   1.000
_cell.length_c   1.000
_cell.angle_alpha   90.00
_cell.angle_beta   90.00
_cell.angle_gamma   90.00
#
_symmetry.space_group_name_H-M   'P 1'
#
loop_
_entity.id
_entity.type
_entity.pdbx_description
1 polymer ?
#
loop_
_entity_poly.entity_id
_entity_poly.type
_entity_poly.pdbx_seq_one_letter_code
_entity_poly.pdbx_strand_id
1 'polypeptide(L)'
;MLERAASQASTSGRENSQGYEISAPSGEPIQACQRPPNRVMRINDQRVYRRADQEMVGLAGGRPVYSIDYFTTVVTPRYLTALREEFRIPDDVDLVVPGENDIPSRLPPGYITLSVEYFRDGLCLPFHHYLRQALHRLNVAPAQLNANTYRILISCFILWTKHFAAELPFRAFQNLYKMNSAPSSSGFYYFQGFKGTFITGCPDSDKQFKHLWFYAGGRWLHGHLPYNDVPPSERVPLVFRRGYVWTRAPHIQEMTLAKVEALRELSDPERNQQGLLSRSSLEEHS
;
A
#
# COMPACT_ATOMS: atom_id res chain seq x y z
N MET A 1 -1.26 46.45 -55.57
CA MET A 1 -0.83 46.68 -56.96
C MET A 1 0.44 45.88 -57.17
N LEU A 2 0.30 44.69 -57.77
CA LEU A 2 0.81 44.32 -59.12
C LEU A 2 2.22 43.70 -59.01
N GLU A 3 2.32 42.36 -58.92
CA GLU A 3 2.36 41.36 -60.01
C GLU A 3 3.75 41.27 -60.71
N ARG A 4 4.46 40.13 -60.55
CA ARG A 4 4.74 39.06 -61.55
C ARG A 4 6.13 39.24 -62.18
N ALA A 5 6.91 38.25 -62.63
CA ALA A 5 6.90 36.78 -62.65
C ALA A 5 8.34 36.33 -63.03
N ALA A 6 8.86 35.25 -62.43
CA ALA A 6 9.20 33.95 -63.05
C ALA A 6 10.52 33.83 -63.84
N SER A 7 11.33 32.80 -63.50
CA SER A 7 11.80 31.79 -64.45
C SER A 7 12.34 30.54 -63.73
N GLN A 8 12.13 29.37 -64.34
CA GLN A 8 12.34 28.00 -63.87
C GLN A 8 13.56 27.34 -64.52
N ALA A 9 14.11 26.28 -63.87
CA ALA A 9 14.60 25.02 -64.46
C ALA A 9 15.07 24.09 -63.31
N SER A 10 14.37 22.99 -62.96
CA SER A 10 14.57 21.58 -63.40
C SER A 10 16.04 21.10 -63.25
N THR A 11 16.38 19.99 -62.56
CA THR A 11 15.98 18.58 -62.74
C THR A 11 16.51 17.66 -61.62
N SER A 12 15.78 16.55 -61.38
CA SER A 12 16.20 15.21 -60.88
C SER A 12 16.81 15.09 -59.48
N GLY A 13 16.40 14.19 -58.58
CA GLY A 13 15.53 13.02 -58.67
C GLY A 13 16.04 11.97 -57.66
N ARG A 14 15.12 11.28 -56.96
CA ARG A 14 15.25 10.14 -56.02
C ARG A 14 15.15 10.47 -54.52
N GLU A 15 13.92 10.63 -54.05
CA GLU A 15 13.54 10.30 -52.68
C GLU A 15 13.00 8.87 -52.66
N ASN A 16 13.63 7.99 -51.88
CA ASN A 16 13.15 6.63 -51.60
C ASN A 16 11.99 6.71 -50.61
N SER A 17 10.76 6.56 -51.12
CA SER A 17 9.57 6.30 -50.33
C SER A 17 9.47 4.81 -50.00
N GLN A 18 10.04 4.40 -48.87
CA GLN A 18 9.57 3.20 -48.17
C GLN A 18 8.57 3.62 -47.11
N GLY A 19 7.29 3.55 -47.49
CA GLY A 19 6.17 3.67 -46.57
C GLY A 19 6.17 2.48 -45.61
N TYR A 20 6.43 2.74 -44.34
CA TYR A 20 5.98 1.88 -43.26
C TYR A 20 4.59 2.36 -42.85
N GLU A 21 3.56 1.73 -43.43
CA GLU A 21 2.21 1.77 -42.87
C GLU A 21 2.26 1.12 -41.48
N ILE A 22 2.22 1.96 -40.43
CA ILE A 22 1.95 1.50 -39.07
C ILE A 22 0.46 1.21 -39.01
N SER A 23 0.09 -0.03 -39.36
CA SER A 23 -1.23 -0.57 -39.04
C SER A 23 -1.42 -0.50 -37.52
N ALA A 24 -2.31 0.40 -37.08
CA ALA A 24 -2.76 0.47 -35.71
C ALA A 24 -3.29 -0.93 -35.29
N PRO A 25 -2.84 -1.52 -34.17
CA PRO A 25 -3.49 -2.70 -33.66
C PRO A 25 -4.90 -2.29 -33.23
N SER A 26 -5.88 -2.85 -33.93
CA SER A 26 -7.29 -2.83 -33.61
C SER A 26 -7.49 -3.03 -32.11
N GLY A 27 -8.17 -2.06 -31.50
CA GLY A 27 -8.42 -2.03 -30.06
C GLY A 27 -9.14 -3.28 -29.58
N GLU A 28 -8.48 -4.00 -28.68
CA GLU A 28 -9.13 -4.60 -27.54
C GLU A 28 -8.76 -3.78 -26.30
N PRO A 29 -9.74 -3.32 -25.48
CA PRO A 29 -9.43 -2.67 -24.23
C PRO A 29 -8.69 -3.67 -23.33
N ILE A 30 -7.53 -3.26 -22.81
CA ILE A 30 -6.75 -4.01 -21.82
C ILE A 30 -7.72 -4.35 -20.69
N GLN A 31 -8.03 -5.64 -20.56
CA GLN A 31 -8.88 -6.19 -19.52
C GLN A 31 -8.21 -5.83 -18.18
N ALA A 32 -8.73 -4.80 -17.51
CA ALA A 32 -8.34 -4.40 -16.16
C ALA A 32 -8.14 -5.66 -15.32
N CYS A 33 -6.95 -5.85 -14.73
CA CYS A 33 -6.53 -7.06 -14.02
C CYS A 33 -7.70 -7.78 -13.37
N GLN A 34 -8.30 -8.74 -14.10
CA GLN A 34 -9.49 -9.40 -13.61
C GLN A 34 -9.07 -10.16 -12.36
N ARG A 35 -9.83 -9.97 -11.27
CA ARG A 35 -9.65 -10.72 -10.02
C ARG A 35 -9.46 -12.19 -10.38
N PRO A 36 -8.43 -12.89 -9.86
CA PRO A 36 -8.31 -14.31 -10.11
C PRO A 36 -9.61 -14.99 -9.63
N PRO A 37 -10.11 -15.98 -10.37
CA PRO A 37 -11.35 -16.64 -10.01
C PRO A 37 -11.26 -17.18 -8.58
N ASN A 38 -12.32 -16.98 -7.78
CA ASN A 38 -12.45 -17.44 -6.39
C ASN A 38 -12.07 -18.93 -6.16
N ARG A 39 -11.96 -19.72 -7.23
CA ARG A 39 -11.59 -21.14 -7.21
C ARG A 39 -10.13 -21.40 -6.79
N VAL A 40 -9.18 -20.50 -7.07
CA VAL A 40 -7.78 -20.62 -6.60
C VAL A 40 -7.65 -20.30 -5.10
N MET A 41 -8.60 -19.53 -4.55
CA MET A 41 -8.56 -18.97 -3.20
C MET A 41 -9.10 -19.87 -2.07
N ARG A 42 -9.39 -21.16 -2.34
CA ARG A 42 -9.89 -22.11 -1.33
C ARG A 42 -8.78 -22.95 -0.68
N ILE A 43 -7.56 -22.44 -0.51
CA ILE A 43 -6.77 -22.93 0.63
C ILE A 43 -7.57 -22.50 1.86
N ASN A 44 -8.08 -23.46 2.64
CA ASN A 44 -8.98 -23.15 3.73
C ASN A 44 -8.21 -22.36 4.81
N ASP A 45 -8.28 -21.02 4.76
CA ASP A 45 -7.58 -20.12 5.67
C ASP A 45 -7.75 -20.55 7.15
N GLN A 46 -8.90 -21.14 7.51
CA GLN A 46 -9.14 -21.67 8.86
C GLN A 46 -8.21 -22.82 9.26
N ARG A 47 -7.74 -23.64 8.30
CA ARG A 47 -6.73 -24.67 8.55
C ARG A 47 -5.36 -24.04 8.77
N VAL A 48 -5.05 -23.00 8.00
CA VAL A 48 -3.80 -22.24 8.14
C VAL A 48 -3.74 -21.57 9.51
N TYR A 49 -4.79 -20.87 9.92
CA TYR A 49 -4.87 -20.24 11.25
C TYR A 49 -4.80 -21.27 12.38
N ARG A 50 -5.56 -22.38 12.30
CA ARG A 50 -5.47 -23.45 13.29
C ARG A 50 -4.06 -24.03 13.41
N ARG A 51 -3.37 -24.23 12.28
CA ARG A 51 -2.00 -24.75 12.27
C ARG A 51 -1.03 -23.77 12.92
N ALA A 52 -1.11 -22.49 12.57
CA ALA A 52 -0.31 -21.45 13.18
C ALA A 52 -0.54 -21.38 14.70
N ASP A 53 -1.80 -21.41 15.14
CA ASP A 53 -2.16 -21.37 16.56
C ASP A 53 -1.66 -22.63 17.32
N GLN A 54 -1.75 -23.82 16.71
CA GLN A 54 -1.23 -25.07 17.29
C GLN A 54 0.30 -25.07 17.42
N GLU A 55 1.02 -24.63 16.40
CA GLU A 55 2.49 -24.60 16.39
C GLU A 55 3.05 -23.51 17.32
N MET A 56 2.30 -22.42 17.57
CA MET A 56 2.65 -21.40 18.56
C MET A 56 2.54 -21.90 20.02
N VAL A 57 1.62 -22.83 20.31
CA VAL A 57 1.44 -23.41 21.65
C VAL A 57 2.53 -24.44 22.00
N GLY A 58 3.26 -24.97 21.00
CA GLY A 58 4.22 -26.07 21.17
C GLY A 58 5.70 -25.69 21.33
N LEU A 59 6.09 -24.42 21.19
CA LEU A 59 7.52 -24.03 21.14
C LEU A 59 8.03 -23.41 22.44
N ALA A 60 8.47 -24.27 23.36
CA ALA A 60 9.44 -23.89 24.38
C ALA A 60 10.82 -23.69 23.70
N GLY A 61 11.14 -22.45 23.32
CA GLY A 61 12.48 -22.05 22.84
C GLY A 61 12.68 -21.93 21.31
N GLY A 62 11.63 -21.96 20.50
CA GLY A 62 11.69 -21.84 19.03
C GLY A 62 11.54 -20.41 18.48
N ARG A 63 12.01 -20.20 17.24
CA ARG A 63 11.85 -18.93 16.49
C ARG A 63 10.37 -18.52 16.37
N PRO A 64 10.06 -17.21 16.26
CA PRO A 64 8.67 -16.76 16.13
C PRO A 64 8.03 -17.35 14.87
N VAL A 65 6.81 -17.87 15.01
CA VAL A 65 5.98 -18.36 13.90
C VAL A 65 4.90 -17.33 13.58
N TYR A 66 4.87 -16.85 12.35
CA TYR A 66 3.90 -15.85 11.89
C TYR A 66 2.85 -16.49 11.01
N SER A 67 1.59 -16.10 11.17
CA SER A 67 0.50 -16.73 10.42
C SER A 67 0.62 -16.49 8.91
N ILE A 68 1.25 -15.38 8.49
CA ILE A 68 1.48 -15.06 7.08
C ILE A 68 2.42 -16.06 6.39
N ASP A 69 3.32 -16.72 7.13
CA ASP A 69 4.36 -17.58 6.56
C ASP A 69 3.82 -18.89 5.96
N TYR A 70 2.57 -19.21 6.25
CA TYR A 70 1.88 -20.37 5.68
C TYR A 70 1.13 -20.06 4.39
N PHE A 71 1.15 -18.79 3.94
CA PHE A 71 0.46 -18.36 2.73
C PHE A 71 1.45 -18.29 1.56
N THR A 72 1.17 -19.05 0.51
CA THR A 72 1.86 -18.90 -0.77
C THR A 72 1.30 -17.69 -1.52
N THR A 73 2.12 -17.08 -2.38
CA THR A 73 1.67 -16.00 -3.24
C THR A 73 1.25 -16.53 -4.61
N VAL A 74 0.24 -15.88 -5.20
CA VAL A 74 -0.15 -16.09 -6.61
C VAL A 74 0.28 -14.91 -7.50
N VAL A 75 1.08 -13.98 -6.96
CA VAL A 75 1.62 -12.84 -7.72
C VAL A 75 2.55 -13.37 -8.81
N THR A 76 2.38 -12.82 -10.02
CA THR A 76 3.21 -13.15 -11.19
C THR A 76 3.95 -11.89 -11.68
N PRO A 77 4.98 -12.03 -12.54
CA PRO A 77 5.66 -10.86 -13.11
C PRO A 77 4.69 -9.92 -13.82
N ARG A 78 3.71 -10.48 -14.57
CA ARG A 78 2.64 -9.70 -15.22
C ARG A 78 1.82 -8.88 -14.23
N TYR A 79 1.56 -9.43 -13.05
CA TYR A 79 0.82 -8.73 -11.99
C TYR A 79 1.61 -7.53 -11.47
N LEU A 80 2.92 -7.69 -11.29
CA LEU A 80 3.79 -6.59 -10.85
C LEU A 80 3.98 -5.52 -11.93
N THR A 81 4.06 -5.89 -13.21
CA THR A 81 4.07 -4.93 -14.33
C THR A 81 2.79 -4.09 -14.34
N ALA A 82 1.63 -4.73 -14.26
CA ALA A 82 0.35 -4.01 -14.23
C ALA A 82 0.21 -3.12 -12.98
N LEU A 83 0.64 -3.61 -11.81
CA LEU A 83 0.67 -2.82 -10.58
C LEU A 83 1.55 -1.57 -10.72
N ARG A 84 2.74 -1.70 -11.33
CA ARG A 84 3.63 -0.57 -11.59
C ARG A 84 2.96 0.49 -12.46
N GLU A 85 2.34 0.07 -13.56
CA GLU A 85 1.65 0.97 -14.48
C GLU A 85 0.43 1.64 -13.84
N GLU A 86 -0.41 0.87 -13.14
CA GLU A 86 -1.64 1.35 -12.51
C GLU A 86 -1.36 2.42 -11.45
N PHE A 87 -0.37 2.18 -10.60
CA PHE A 87 -0.02 3.03 -9.45
C PHE A 87 1.20 3.92 -9.70
N ARG A 88 1.70 4.00 -10.94
CA ARG A 88 2.84 4.82 -11.36
C ARG A 88 4.09 4.63 -10.47
N ILE A 89 4.40 3.39 -10.11
CA ILE A 89 5.54 3.08 -9.23
C ILE A 89 6.86 3.39 -9.98
N PRO A 90 7.78 4.19 -9.42
CA PRO A 90 9.03 4.55 -10.10
C PRO A 90 9.94 3.37 -10.40
N ASP A 91 10.66 3.40 -11.52
CA ASP A 91 11.52 2.31 -12.01
C ASP A 91 12.69 1.98 -11.07
N ASP A 92 13.07 2.89 -10.18
CA ASP A 92 14.10 2.69 -9.16
C ASP A 92 13.60 2.00 -7.87
N VAL A 93 12.33 1.58 -7.88
CA VAL A 93 11.73 0.69 -6.88
C VAL A 93 11.64 -0.71 -7.46
N ASP A 94 12.38 -1.66 -6.89
CA ASP A 94 12.34 -3.05 -7.37
C ASP A 94 11.04 -3.73 -6.91
N LEU A 95 10.32 -4.38 -7.82
CA LEU A 95 9.17 -5.24 -7.50
C LEU A 95 9.55 -6.68 -7.87
N VAL A 96 9.63 -7.57 -6.88
CA VAL A 96 10.17 -8.92 -7.04
C VAL A 96 9.11 -9.95 -6.67
N VAL A 97 8.88 -10.89 -7.59
CA VAL A 97 8.05 -12.06 -7.34
C VAL A 97 8.80 -13.01 -6.40
N PRO A 98 8.20 -13.43 -5.28
CA PRO A 98 8.80 -14.42 -4.39
C PRO A 98 9.04 -15.77 -5.07
N GLY A 99 10.13 -16.44 -4.71
CA GLY A 99 10.41 -17.81 -5.13
C GLY A 99 9.55 -18.86 -4.40
N GLU A 100 9.63 -20.12 -4.83
CA GLU A 100 8.81 -21.21 -4.29
C GLU A 100 8.99 -21.46 -2.78
N ASN A 101 10.21 -21.23 -2.27
CA ASN A 101 10.56 -21.47 -0.87
C ASN A 101 10.68 -20.18 -0.04
N ASP A 102 10.37 -19.04 -0.66
CA ASP A 102 10.40 -17.76 0.02
C ASP A 102 9.21 -17.65 0.97
N ILE A 103 9.41 -16.99 2.11
CA ILE A 103 8.34 -16.74 3.07
C ILE A 103 8.23 -15.25 3.40
N PRO A 104 7.02 -14.71 3.59
CA PRO A 104 6.76 -13.30 3.84
C PRO A 104 7.57 -12.67 4.96
N SER A 105 7.83 -13.38 6.07
CA SER A 105 8.60 -12.85 7.20
C SER A 105 10.12 -12.93 7.00
N ARG A 106 10.60 -13.65 5.98
CA ARG A 106 12.03 -13.78 5.63
C ARG A 106 12.28 -13.12 4.28
N LEU A 107 12.71 -11.89 4.36
CA LEU A 107 13.01 -11.03 3.24
C LEU A 107 14.51 -11.01 2.90
N PRO A 108 14.88 -10.77 1.64
CA PRO A 108 16.24 -10.40 1.27
C PRO A 108 16.67 -9.08 1.95
N PRO A 109 17.98 -8.84 2.16
CA PRO A 109 18.46 -7.61 2.78
C PRO A 109 18.03 -6.34 2.02
N GLY A 110 17.43 -5.37 2.72
CA GLY A 110 16.97 -4.10 2.14
C GLY A 110 15.59 -4.13 1.49
N TYR A 111 14.95 -5.29 1.43
CA TYR A 111 13.60 -5.45 0.91
C TYR A 111 12.54 -5.34 2.01
N ILE A 112 11.28 -5.21 1.60
CA ILE A 112 10.10 -5.37 2.46
C ILE A 112 9.09 -6.27 1.77
N THR A 113 8.21 -6.88 2.56
CA THR A 113 7.06 -7.61 2.03
C THR A 113 5.86 -6.68 1.96
N LEU A 114 5.21 -6.63 0.80
CA LEU A 114 3.99 -5.88 0.54
C LEU A 114 2.94 -6.79 -0.08
N SER A 115 1.69 -6.31 -0.11
CA SER A 115 0.58 -6.93 -0.81
C SER A 115 0.04 -5.98 -1.86
N VAL A 116 -0.42 -6.51 -2.99
CA VAL A 116 -1.07 -5.70 -4.04
C VAL A 116 -2.31 -4.97 -3.53
N GLU A 117 -3.05 -5.56 -2.59
CA GLU A 117 -4.24 -4.90 -2.02
C GLU A 117 -3.89 -3.59 -1.29
N TYR A 118 -2.67 -3.44 -0.77
CA TYR A 118 -2.29 -2.21 -0.07
C TYR A 118 -2.32 -1.00 -0.99
N PHE A 119 -2.00 -1.16 -2.28
CA PHE A 119 -2.01 -0.05 -3.26
C PHE A 119 -3.44 0.39 -3.58
N ARG A 120 -4.36 -0.56 -3.69
CA ARG A 120 -5.80 -0.28 -3.80
C ARG A 120 -6.37 0.41 -2.56
N ASP A 121 -5.66 0.27 -1.44
CA ASP A 121 -5.99 0.89 -0.15
C ASP A 121 -5.26 2.22 0.07
N GLY A 122 -4.68 2.78 -0.99
CA GLY A 122 -4.03 4.10 -0.98
C GLY A 122 -2.54 4.09 -0.71
N LEU A 123 -1.90 2.92 -0.62
CA LEU A 123 -0.44 2.85 -0.52
C LEU A 123 0.20 3.38 -1.81
N CYS A 124 1.14 4.30 -1.67
CA CYS A 124 1.99 4.77 -2.76
C CYS A 124 3.45 4.40 -2.49
N LEU A 125 4.21 4.19 -3.56
CA LEU A 125 5.66 4.02 -3.51
C LEU A 125 6.33 5.16 -4.31
N PRO A 126 7.39 5.78 -3.77
CA PRO A 126 7.96 5.60 -2.43
C PRO A 126 6.96 5.95 -1.31
N PHE A 127 7.15 5.40 -0.10
CA PHE A 127 6.22 5.66 0.99
C PHE A 127 6.09 7.15 1.31
N HIS A 128 4.85 7.62 1.38
CA HIS A 128 4.52 8.94 1.89
C HIS A 128 5.07 9.11 3.32
N HIS A 129 5.55 10.31 3.66
CA HIS A 129 6.31 10.53 4.91
C HIS A 129 5.49 10.19 6.15
N TYR A 130 4.20 10.52 6.17
CA TYR A 130 3.27 10.15 7.25
C TYR A 130 3.24 8.64 7.51
N LEU A 131 3.15 7.83 6.44
CA LEU A 131 3.12 6.37 6.58
C LEU A 131 4.44 5.83 7.14
N ARG A 132 5.58 6.38 6.70
CA ARG A 132 6.89 6.02 7.25
C ARG A 132 6.96 6.28 8.76
N GLN A 133 6.55 7.48 9.18
CA GLN A 133 6.51 7.87 10.59
C GLN A 133 5.56 6.98 11.39
N ALA A 134 4.38 6.66 10.84
CA ALA A 134 3.43 5.78 11.49
C ALA A 134 4.04 4.39 11.69
N LEU A 135 4.54 3.75 10.65
CA LEU A 135 5.17 2.42 10.74
C LEU A 135 6.37 2.40 11.71
N HIS A 136 7.20 3.45 11.68
CA HIS A 136 8.30 3.62 12.63
C HIS A 136 7.80 3.67 14.09
N ARG A 137 6.82 4.53 14.39
CA ARG A 137 6.24 4.68 15.74
C ARG A 137 5.49 3.44 16.21
N LEU A 138 4.85 2.73 15.29
CA LEU A 138 4.19 1.46 15.55
C LEU A 138 5.19 0.33 15.80
N ASN A 139 6.46 0.48 15.38
CA ASN A 139 7.50 -0.54 15.45
C ASN A 139 7.06 -1.87 14.80
N VAL A 140 6.45 -1.79 13.62
CA VAL A 140 5.99 -2.95 12.84
C VAL A 140 6.48 -2.87 11.40
N ALA A 141 6.71 -4.02 10.79
CA ALA A 141 6.95 -4.11 9.36
C ALA A 141 5.65 -3.91 8.56
N PRO A 142 5.71 -3.43 7.30
CA PRO A 142 4.53 -3.18 6.48
C PRO A 142 3.56 -4.37 6.38
N ALA A 143 4.08 -5.59 6.16
CA ALA A 143 3.26 -6.81 6.06
C ALA A 143 2.62 -7.29 7.38
N GLN A 144 2.92 -6.65 8.53
CA GLN A 144 2.24 -6.94 9.80
C GLN A 144 0.90 -6.21 9.93
N LEU A 145 0.62 -5.26 9.04
CA LEU A 145 -0.64 -4.53 9.00
C LEU A 145 -1.59 -5.21 8.00
N ASN A 146 -2.86 -5.32 8.38
CA ASN A 146 -3.89 -5.78 7.45
C ASN A 146 -4.33 -4.64 6.50
N ALA A 147 -5.02 -4.99 5.41
CA ALA A 147 -5.55 -4.05 4.42
C ALA A 147 -6.36 -2.89 5.06
N ASN A 148 -7.30 -3.21 5.96
CA ASN A 148 -8.08 -2.21 6.70
C ASN A 148 -7.23 -1.24 7.54
N THR A 149 -6.08 -1.68 8.01
CA THR A 149 -5.16 -0.84 8.79
C THR A 149 -4.55 0.25 7.92
N TYR A 150 -4.18 -0.06 6.67
CA TYR A 150 -3.75 0.93 5.69
C TYR A 150 -4.88 1.90 5.36
N ARG A 151 -6.08 1.38 5.05
CA ARG A 151 -7.27 2.20 4.78
C ARG A 151 -7.51 3.21 5.90
N ILE A 152 -7.48 2.77 7.16
CA ILE A 152 -7.67 3.64 8.33
C ILE A 152 -6.56 4.69 8.45
N LEU A 153 -5.28 4.29 8.37
CA LEU A 153 -4.15 5.22 8.52
C LEU A 153 -4.19 6.33 7.47
N ILE A 154 -4.35 5.94 6.20
CA ILE A 154 -4.28 6.84 5.06
C ILE A 154 -5.55 7.70 4.99
N SER A 155 -6.73 7.11 5.22
CA SER A 155 -7.99 7.88 5.29
C SER A 155 -7.98 8.91 6.41
N CYS A 156 -7.45 8.58 7.60
CA CYS A 156 -7.32 9.56 8.67
C CYS A 156 -6.39 10.71 8.29
N PHE A 157 -5.27 10.40 7.65
CA PHE A 157 -4.32 11.40 7.17
C PHE A 157 -4.96 12.34 6.15
N ILE A 158 -5.65 11.80 5.15
CA ILE A 158 -6.33 12.57 4.11
C ILE A 158 -7.45 13.42 4.71
N LEU A 159 -8.33 12.83 5.52
CA LEU A 159 -9.42 13.54 6.18
C LEU A 159 -8.89 14.71 7.03
N TRP A 160 -7.84 14.48 7.81
CA TRP A 160 -7.24 15.54 8.63
C TRP A 160 -6.63 16.65 7.78
N THR A 161 -5.85 16.28 6.76
CA THR A 161 -5.17 17.24 5.88
C THR A 161 -6.17 18.09 5.11
N LYS A 162 -7.24 17.48 4.61
CA LYS A 162 -8.34 18.15 3.91
C LYS A 162 -9.04 19.22 4.77
N HIS A 163 -9.27 18.94 6.05
CA HIS A 163 -10.01 19.84 6.93
C HIS A 163 -9.14 20.89 7.63
N PHE A 164 -7.85 20.62 7.83
CA PHE A 164 -6.99 21.48 8.65
C PHE A 164 -5.74 21.99 7.94
N ALA A 165 -5.50 21.61 6.69
CA ALA A 165 -4.31 21.97 5.91
C ALA A 165 -3.00 21.73 6.69
N ALA A 166 -2.95 20.65 7.45
CA ALA A 166 -1.85 20.29 8.33
C ALA A 166 -1.66 18.78 8.35
N GLU A 167 -0.46 18.30 8.67
CA GLU A 167 -0.23 16.87 8.87
C GLU A 167 -0.98 16.37 10.12
N LEU A 168 -1.54 15.16 10.05
CA LEU A 168 -2.16 14.47 11.18
C LEU A 168 -1.13 14.13 12.27
N PRO A 169 -1.21 14.72 13.48
CA PRO A 169 -0.32 14.33 14.56
C PRO A 169 -0.59 12.88 14.96
N PHE A 170 0.45 12.05 15.06
CA PHE A 170 0.28 10.64 15.43
C PHE A 170 -0.46 10.45 16.77
N ARG A 171 -0.30 11.36 17.73
CA ARG A 171 -1.07 11.32 18.98
C ARG A 171 -2.57 11.56 18.80
N ALA A 172 -2.98 12.36 17.81
CA ALA A 172 -4.38 12.53 17.46
C ALA A 172 -4.94 11.22 16.88
N PHE A 173 -4.17 10.55 16.01
CA PHE A 173 -4.51 9.20 15.53
C PHE A 173 -4.66 8.19 16.68
N GLN A 174 -3.70 8.17 17.62
CA GLN A 174 -3.76 7.30 18.81
C GLN A 174 -4.94 7.64 19.74
N ASN A 175 -5.47 8.86 19.68
CA ASN A 175 -6.67 9.25 20.43
C ASN A 175 -7.96 8.70 19.79
N LEU A 176 -7.96 8.51 18.47
CA LEU A 176 -9.09 7.95 17.72
C LEU A 176 -9.20 6.42 17.85
N TYR A 177 -8.05 5.73 17.78
CA TYR A 177 -7.97 4.28 17.70
C TYR A 177 -7.05 3.70 18.76
N LYS A 178 -7.37 2.50 19.24
CA LYS A 178 -6.41 1.58 19.88
C LYS A 178 -5.83 0.63 18.84
N MET A 179 -4.60 0.19 19.07
CA MET A 179 -3.98 -0.90 18.31
C MET A 179 -4.08 -2.18 19.12
N ASN A 180 -4.39 -3.30 18.46
CA ASN A 180 -4.44 -4.61 19.09
C ASN A 180 -3.66 -5.63 18.25
N SER A 181 -3.11 -6.65 18.91
CA SER A 181 -2.63 -7.85 18.23
C SER A 181 -3.82 -8.71 17.78
N ALA A 182 -3.77 -9.25 16.57
CA ALA A 182 -4.81 -10.12 16.04
C ALA A 182 -4.78 -11.50 16.76
N PRO A 183 -5.87 -11.92 17.43
CA PRO A 183 -5.85 -13.10 18.30
C PRO A 183 -5.65 -14.43 17.56
N SER A 184 -6.12 -14.54 16.31
CA SER A 184 -5.99 -15.75 15.48
C SER A 184 -5.07 -15.55 14.27
N SER A 185 -4.17 -14.56 14.34
CA SER A 185 -3.27 -14.24 13.24
C SER A 185 -1.95 -13.71 13.80
N SER A 186 -1.14 -14.63 14.34
CA SER A 186 0.18 -14.33 14.91
C SER A 186 1.00 -13.39 14.03
N GLY A 187 1.54 -12.33 14.63
CA GLY A 187 2.34 -11.30 13.97
C GLY A 187 1.56 -10.11 13.39
N PHE A 188 0.23 -10.17 13.36
CA PHE A 188 -0.60 -9.10 12.80
C PHE A 188 -1.16 -8.14 13.85
N TYR A 189 -1.37 -6.90 13.40
CA TYR A 189 -2.00 -5.85 14.19
C TYR A 189 -3.15 -5.20 13.42
N TYR A 190 -4.09 -4.64 14.18
CA TYR A 190 -5.23 -3.92 13.63
C TYR A 190 -5.65 -2.76 14.55
N PHE A 191 -6.34 -1.79 13.97
CA PHE A 191 -6.92 -0.67 14.71
C PHE A 191 -8.40 -0.91 15.04
N GLN A 192 -8.79 -0.49 16.23
CA GLN A 192 -10.18 -0.45 16.67
C GLN A 192 -10.48 0.92 17.28
N GLY A 193 -11.56 1.56 16.86
CA GLY A 193 -11.92 2.89 17.37
C GLY A 193 -12.28 2.86 18.87
N PHE A 194 -11.91 3.91 19.59
CA PHE A 194 -12.27 4.07 21.01
C PHE A 194 -13.76 4.38 21.20
N LYS A 195 -14.30 5.26 20.36
CA LYS A 195 -15.69 5.73 20.39
C LYS A 195 -16.40 5.30 19.10
N GLY A 196 -16.49 3.99 18.87
CA GLY A 196 -17.07 3.42 17.65
C GLY A 196 -16.24 3.67 16.38
N THR A 197 -16.89 3.54 15.22
CA THR A 197 -16.27 3.64 13.90
C THR A 197 -16.00 5.10 13.52
N PHE A 198 -14.72 5.45 13.35
CA PHE A 198 -14.32 6.80 12.92
C PHE A 198 -14.21 6.91 11.40
N ILE A 199 -13.41 6.09 10.73
CA ILE A 199 -13.44 5.92 9.26
C ILE A 199 -14.48 4.85 8.90
N THR A 200 -15.41 5.19 8.03
CA THR A 200 -16.54 4.33 7.63
C THR A 200 -16.26 3.64 6.29
N GLY A 201 -17.11 2.66 5.92
CA GLY A 201 -17.01 1.97 4.62
C GLY A 201 -15.87 0.96 4.49
N CYS A 202 -15.15 0.66 5.58
CA CYS A 202 -14.17 -0.41 5.61
C CYS A 202 -14.88 -1.80 5.57
N PRO A 203 -14.44 -2.74 4.73
CA PRO A 203 -14.98 -4.10 4.75
C PRO A 203 -14.73 -4.83 6.08
N ASP A 204 -15.63 -5.72 6.49
CA ASP A 204 -15.47 -6.49 7.74
C ASP A 204 -14.27 -7.46 7.71
N SER A 205 -13.92 -7.95 6.51
CA SER A 205 -12.81 -8.86 6.31
C SER A 205 -12.22 -8.72 4.92
N ASP A 206 -10.90 -8.55 4.87
CA ASP A 206 -10.11 -8.63 3.64
C ASP A 206 -8.99 -9.65 3.88
N LYS A 207 -9.13 -10.82 3.26
CA LYS A 207 -8.16 -11.93 3.39
C LYS A 207 -7.32 -12.12 2.14
N GLN A 208 -7.69 -11.47 1.03
CA GLN A 208 -7.04 -11.65 -0.26
C GLN A 208 -5.59 -11.15 -0.22
N PHE A 209 -5.34 -10.11 0.59
CA PHE A 209 -4.01 -9.52 0.73
C PHE A 209 -2.92 -10.54 1.10
N LYS A 210 -3.28 -11.63 1.82
CA LYS A 210 -2.32 -12.65 2.27
C LYS A 210 -1.84 -13.60 1.17
N HIS A 211 -2.56 -13.69 0.05
CA HIS A 211 -2.19 -14.51 -1.11
C HIS A 211 -1.59 -13.68 -2.25
N LEU A 212 -1.53 -12.36 -2.08
CA LEU A 212 -1.09 -11.40 -3.10
C LEU A 212 0.18 -10.66 -2.68
N TRP A 213 1.07 -11.34 -1.96
CA TRP A 213 2.29 -10.73 -1.42
C TRP A 213 3.48 -10.81 -2.39
N PHE A 214 4.38 -9.84 -2.29
CA PHE A 214 5.59 -9.74 -3.09
C PHE A 214 6.66 -8.94 -2.33
N TYR A 215 7.90 -8.91 -2.84
CA TYR A 215 8.98 -8.12 -2.24
C TYR A 215 9.18 -6.79 -2.96
N ALA A 216 9.34 -5.70 -2.21
CA ALA A 216 9.74 -4.40 -2.74
C ALA A 216 11.14 -4.00 -2.24
N GLY A 217 12.00 -3.57 -3.16
CA GLY A 217 13.39 -3.17 -2.91
C GLY A 217 13.74 -1.82 -3.55
N GLY A 218 15.02 -1.51 -3.65
CA GLY A 218 15.47 -0.23 -4.19
C GLY A 218 15.05 0.98 -3.34
N ARG A 219 14.51 2.03 -3.97
CA ARG A 219 14.18 3.31 -3.34
C ARG A 219 12.73 3.42 -2.83
N TRP A 220 12.15 2.30 -2.41
CA TRP A 220 10.76 2.21 -1.94
C TRP A 220 10.43 3.09 -0.71
N LEU A 221 11.43 3.46 0.11
CA LEU A 221 11.18 4.23 1.33
C LEU A 221 11.20 5.75 1.08
N HIS A 222 12.34 6.31 0.65
CA HIS A 222 12.55 7.76 0.52
C HIS A 222 12.56 8.28 -0.93
N GLY A 223 12.57 7.41 -1.94
CA GLY A 223 12.62 7.81 -3.36
C GLY A 223 13.97 8.34 -3.85
N HIS A 224 14.80 8.89 -2.97
CA HIS A 224 16.12 9.45 -3.33
C HIS A 224 17.30 8.72 -2.67
N LEU A 225 17.05 7.92 -1.62
CA LEU A 225 18.07 7.17 -0.90
C LEU A 225 17.75 5.67 -0.85
N PRO A 226 18.74 4.78 -1.04
CA PRO A 226 18.65 3.39 -0.65
C PRO A 226 18.33 3.26 0.85
N TYR A 227 17.63 2.19 1.24
CA TYR A 227 17.19 1.99 2.63
C TYR A 227 18.33 2.08 3.66
N ASN A 228 19.50 1.53 3.35
CA ASN A 228 20.64 1.50 4.26
C ASN A 228 21.26 2.88 4.52
N ASP A 229 20.96 3.86 3.66
CA ASP A 229 21.44 5.24 3.77
C ASP A 229 20.43 6.17 4.47
N VAL A 230 19.20 5.70 4.71
CA VAL A 230 18.19 6.44 5.46
C VAL A 230 18.58 6.51 6.94
N PRO A 231 18.43 7.66 7.64
CA PRO A 231 18.73 7.76 9.07
C PRO A 231 17.93 6.75 9.92
N PRO A 232 18.53 6.10 10.94
CA PRO A 232 17.82 5.11 11.75
C PRO A 232 16.52 5.61 12.40
N SER A 233 16.41 6.90 12.71
CA SER A 233 15.21 7.56 13.24
C SER A 233 14.04 7.63 12.25
N GLU A 234 14.31 7.42 10.96
CA GLU A 234 13.32 7.48 9.87
C GLU A 234 13.12 6.13 9.19
N ARG A 235 13.89 5.12 9.59
CA ARG A 235 13.77 3.76 9.08
C ARG A 235 12.47 3.12 9.55
N VAL A 236 11.80 2.49 8.59
CA VAL A 236 10.70 1.56 8.85
C VAL A 236 11.28 0.17 9.16
N PRO A 237 10.76 -0.57 10.16
CA PRO A 237 11.18 -1.94 10.40
C PRO A 237 11.00 -2.83 9.16
N LEU A 238 12.06 -3.52 8.75
CA LEU A 238 11.99 -4.47 7.62
C LEU A 238 11.39 -5.82 8.03
N VAL A 239 11.88 -6.34 9.16
CA VAL A 239 11.51 -7.65 9.71
C VAL A 239 10.36 -7.51 10.69
N PHE A 240 9.61 -8.60 10.86
CA PHE A 240 8.48 -8.63 11.79
C PHE A 240 8.97 -8.40 13.22
N ARG A 241 8.28 -7.51 13.94
CA ARG A 241 8.60 -7.10 15.30
C ARG A 241 7.37 -7.11 16.19
N ARG A 242 7.61 -7.05 17.49
CA ARG A 242 6.55 -6.73 18.45
C ARG A 242 6.17 -5.26 18.29
N GLY A 243 4.98 -5.03 17.76
CA GLY A 243 4.41 -3.71 17.60
C GLY A 243 4.13 -3.01 18.94
N TYR A 244 4.15 -1.69 18.90
CA TYR A 244 3.76 -0.83 20.00
C TYR A 244 2.24 -0.75 20.10
N VAL A 245 1.68 -1.54 21.02
CA VAL A 245 0.23 -1.66 21.25
C VAL A 245 -0.20 -0.66 22.35
N TRP A 246 -1.36 -0.02 22.17
CA TRP A 246 -1.96 0.82 23.20
C TRP A 246 -3.48 0.59 23.26
N THR A 247 -4.02 0.60 24.48
CA THR A 247 -5.43 0.30 24.76
C THR A 247 -6.19 1.45 25.42
N ARG A 248 -5.53 2.59 25.62
CA ARG A 248 -6.12 3.82 26.17
C ARG A 248 -5.76 5.00 25.28
N ALA A 249 -6.71 5.90 25.08
CA ALA A 249 -6.47 7.12 24.33
C ALA A 249 -5.46 8.00 25.10
N PRO A 250 -4.37 8.46 24.48
CA PRO A 250 -3.43 9.34 25.14
C PRO A 250 -4.06 10.71 25.38
N HIS A 251 -3.55 11.42 26.39
CA HIS A 251 -3.81 12.84 26.53
C HIS A 251 -3.20 13.60 25.34
N ILE A 252 -3.99 14.53 24.80
CA ILE A 252 -3.64 15.44 23.70
C ILE A 252 -4.04 16.85 24.08
N GLN A 253 -3.38 17.85 23.50
CA GLN A 253 -3.67 19.26 23.73
C GLN A 253 -5.12 19.60 23.35
N GLU A 254 -5.73 20.52 24.07
CA GLU A 254 -7.14 20.91 23.89
C GLU A 254 -7.48 21.30 22.45
N MET A 255 -6.63 22.10 21.80
CA MET A 255 -6.80 22.46 20.38
C MET A 255 -6.79 21.25 19.44
N THR A 256 -5.95 20.24 19.72
CA THR A 256 -5.92 19.00 18.93
C THR A 256 -7.16 18.15 19.20
N LEU A 257 -7.62 18.11 20.44
CA LEU A 257 -8.86 17.42 20.81
C LEU A 257 -10.08 18.04 20.12
N ALA A 258 -10.17 19.38 20.10
CA ALA A 258 -11.25 20.08 19.41
C ALA A 258 -11.30 19.73 17.91
N LYS A 259 -10.14 19.63 17.25
CA LYS A 259 -10.05 19.16 15.85
C LYS A 259 -10.53 17.71 15.70
N VAL A 260 -10.13 16.82 16.61
CA VAL A 260 -10.59 15.41 16.61
C VAL A 260 -12.10 15.32 16.75
N GLU A 261 -12.69 16.03 17.71
CA GLU A 261 -14.15 16.02 17.92
C GLU A 261 -14.89 16.68 16.74
N ALA A 262 -14.36 17.76 16.16
CA ALA A 262 -14.94 18.36 14.95
C ALA A 262 -15.00 17.37 13.77
N LEU A 263 -13.96 16.54 13.58
CA LEU A 263 -14.00 15.49 12.56
C LEU A 263 -15.01 14.38 12.89
N ARG A 264 -15.31 14.12 14.17
CA ARG A 264 -16.30 13.09 14.56
C ARG A 264 -17.73 13.49 14.19
N GLU A 265 -18.02 14.78 14.22
CA GLU A 265 -19.34 15.32 13.84
C GLU A 265 -19.60 15.29 12.33
N LEU A 266 -18.59 14.97 11.52
CA LEU A 266 -18.77 14.81 10.07
C LEU A 266 -19.66 13.62 9.74
N SER A 267 -20.39 13.75 8.63
CA SER A 267 -21.28 12.70 8.14
C SER A 267 -20.50 11.45 7.73
N ASP A 268 -21.17 10.29 7.76
CA ASP A 268 -20.55 9.03 7.36
C ASP A 268 -20.00 9.04 5.93
N PRO A 269 -20.64 9.67 4.91
CA PRO A 269 -20.06 9.81 3.58
C PRO A 269 -18.75 10.60 3.53
N GLU A 270 -18.62 11.65 4.33
CA GLU A 270 -17.37 12.44 4.40
C GLU A 270 -16.23 11.64 5.04
N ARG A 271 -16.56 10.74 5.97
CA ARG A 271 -15.60 9.86 6.65
C ARG A 271 -15.42 8.50 5.94
N ASN A 272 -16.02 8.32 4.76
CA ASN A 272 -15.99 7.05 4.05
C ASN A 272 -14.66 6.84 3.33
N GLN A 273 -14.01 5.70 3.60
CA GLN A 273 -12.73 5.35 3.00
C GLN A 273 -12.76 5.33 1.46
N GLN A 274 -13.87 4.96 0.82
CA GLN A 274 -13.93 4.92 -0.66
C GLN A 274 -13.80 6.31 -1.28
N GLY A 275 -14.37 7.33 -0.62
CA GLY A 275 -14.23 8.72 -1.05
C GLY A 275 -12.83 9.26 -0.74
N LEU A 276 -12.33 8.99 0.47
CA LEU A 276 -11.03 9.46 0.94
C LEU A 276 -9.85 8.81 0.21
N LEU A 277 -9.99 7.55 -0.22
CA LEU A 277 -8.96 6.81 -0.96
C LEU A 277 -9.23 6.77 -2.46
N SER A 278 -10.11 7.64 -2.95
CA SER A 278 -10.32 7.81 -4.39
C SER A 278 -9.04 8.29 -5.07
N ARG A 279 -8.86 7.96 -6.35
CA ARG A 279 -7.67 8.32 -7.12
C ARG A 279 -7.39 9.83 -7.08
N SER A 280 -8.42 10.66 -7.23
CA SER A 280 -8.30 12.12 -7.15
C SER A 280 -7.83 12.58 -5.77
N SER A 281 -8.39 12.01 -4.70
CA SER A 281 -8.00 12.37 -3.33
C SER A 281 -6.57 11.94 -2.99
N LEU A 282 -6.12 10.79 -3.52
CA LEU A 282 -4.74 10.36 -3.36
C LEU A 282 -3.78 11.28 -4.12
N GLU A 283 -4.10 11.64 -5.37
CA GLU A 283 -3.28 12.54 -6.19
C GLU A 283 -3.16 13.97 -5.59
N GLU A 284 -4.19 14.45 -4.88
CA GLU A 284 -4.16 15.75 -4.17
C GLU A 284 -3.30 15.76 -2.89
N HIS A 285 -3.05 14.59 -2.31
CA HIS A 285 -2.43 14.44 -0.99
C HIS A 285 -1.22 13.47 -0.97
N SER A 286 -0.64 13.16 -2.14
CA SER A 286 0.53 12.28 -2.31
C SER A 286 1.85 13.04 -2.42
#